data_AF-A7VYX1-F1
#
_entry.id   AF-A7VYX1-F1
#
_cell.length_a   1.000
_cell.length_b   1.000
_cell.length_c   1.000
_cell.angle_alpha   90.00
_cell.angle_beta   90.00
_cell.angle_gamma   90.00
#
_symmetry.space_group_name_H-M   'P 1'
#
loop_
_entity.id
_entity.type
_entity.pdbx_description
1 polymer ?
#
loop_
_entity_poly.entity_id
_entity_poly.type
_entity_poly.pdbx_seq_one_letter_code
_entity_poly.pdbx_strand_id
1 'polypeptide(L)'
;MIAYLENCKVFPESYSASAGWYKGEYTVQMGEQISQIVLEHLRLYYIELLSDYPDVLTTQVVSEIISYGKTSINNCCNQGYIKFFQKNNVNHIPKVYLAGFFCSTYFRTTTRKLPRYIRTLQGFTNWRKIRDLHTAEIEGGAEK
;
A
#
# COMPACT_ATOMS: atom_id res chain seq x y z
N MET A 1 -5.71 -13.84 -19.39
CA MET A 1 -6.49 -12.58 -19.46
C MET A 1 -7.25 -12.26 -18.16
N ILE A 2 -7.62 -13.25 -17.33
CA ILE A 2 -8.39 -13.05 -16.08
C ILE A 2 -7.60 -12.28 -14.99
N ALA A 3 -6.31 -12.61 -14.80
CA ALA A 3 -5.48 -12.01 -13.74
C ALA A 3 -5.27 -10.49 -13.86
N TYR A 4 -5.33 -9.93 -15.07
CA TYR A 4 -5.17 -8.48 -15.28
C TYR A 4 -6.39 -7.71 -14.75
N LEU A 5 -7.61 -8.17 -15.08
CA LEU A 5 -8.84 -7.53 -14.65
C LEU A 5 -9.04 -7.61 -13.13
N GLU A 6 -8.63 -8.72 -12.49
CA GLU A 6 -8.63 -8.83 -11.02
C GLU A 6 -7.67 -7.84 -10.37
N ASN A 7 -6.47 -7.68 -10.92
CA ASN A 7 -5.49 -6.71 -10.41
C ASN A 7 -5.98 -5.26 -10.60
N CYS A 8 -6.67 -4.96 -11.69
CA CYS A 8 -7.30 -3.65 -11.91
C CYS A 8 -8.40 -3.34 -10.89
N LYS A 9 -9.12 -4.35 -10.37
CA LYS A 9 -10.11 -4.14 -9.30
C LYS A 9 -9.47 -3.82 -7.95
N VAL A 10 -8.31 -4.41 -7.66
CA VAL A 10 -7.61 -4.20 -6.38
C VAL A 10 -6.81 -2.88 -6.40
N PHE A 11 -6.14 -2.57 -7.51
CA PHE A 11 -5.31 -1.38 -7.65
C PHE A 11 -5.57 -0.65 -8.97
N PRO A 12 -6.78 -0.09 -9.16
CA PRO A 12 -7.11 0.62 -10.39
C PRO A 12 -6.11 1.74 -10.68
N GLU A 13 -5.53 2.35 -9.65
CA GLU A 13 -4.56 3.43 -9.79
C GLU A 13 -3.23 3.02 -10.44
N SER A 14 -2.86 1.74 -10.39
CA SER A 14 -1.59 1.27 -10.99
C SER A 14 -1.70 1.09 -12.50
N TYR A 15 -2.94 1.01 -12.98
CA TYR A 15 -3.31 0.80 -14.38
C TYR A 15 -4.05 2.01 -14.98
N SER A 16 -4.37 3.00 -14.14
CA SER A 16 -4.99 4.25 -14.56
C SER A 16 -3.93 5.19 -15.12
N ALA A 17 -4.23 5.78 -16.28
CA ALA A 17 -3.39 6.82 -16.85
C ALA A 17 -3.38 8.06 -15.94
N SER A 18 -2.25 8.77 -15.86
CA SER A 18 -2.17 9.99 -15.04
C SER A 18 -3.08 11.09 -15.60
N ALA A 19 -3.53 12.00 -14.74
CA ALA A 19 -4.35 13.14 -15.15
C ALA A 19 -3.71 13.88 -16.34
N GLY A 20 -4.49 14.07 -17.43
CA GLY A 20 -4.04 14.70 -18.67
C GLY A 20 -3.52 13.77 -19.78
N TRP A 21 -3.42 12.45 -19.57
CA TRP A 21 -3.07 11.50 -20.63
C TRP A 21 -4.18 11.31 -21.68
N TYR A 22 -5.44 11.38 -21.25
CA TYR A 22 -6.59 11.35 -22.14
C TYR A 22 -7.11 12.77 -22.37
N LYS A 23 -7.61 13.05 -23.57
CA LYS A 23 -8.17 14.36 -23.93
C LYS A 23 -9.48 14.58 -23.15
N GLY A 24 -9.47 15.54 -22.22
CA GLY A 24 -10.61 15.90 -21.37
C GLY A 24 -10.30 15.78 -19.87
N GLU A 25 -11.24 16.19 -19.02
CA GLU A 25 -11.14 16.02 -17.56
C GLU A 25 -11.35 14.55 -17.16
N TYR A 26 -10.31 13.74 -17.28
CA TYR A 26 -10.33 12.36 -16.78
C TYR A 26 -9.94 12.34 -15.30
N THR A 27 -10.93 12.13 -14.43
CA THR A 27 -10.69 11.84 -13.01
C THR A 27 -10.62 10.32 -12.83
N VAL A 28 -9.57 9.84 -12.16
CA VAL A 28 -9.47 8.43 -11.77
C VAL A 28 -10.58 8.16 -10.77
N GLN A 29 -11.69 7.62 -11.25
CA GLN A 29 -12.75 7.12 -10.38
C GLN A 29 -12.21 5.85 -9.74
N MET A 30 -11.91 5.91 -8.45
CA MET A 30 -11.65 4.72 -7.64
C MET A 30 -12.98 3.95 -7.56
N GLY A 31 -13.28 3.19 -8.62
CA GLY A 31 -14.48 2.38 -8.72
C GLY A 31 -14.46 1.33 -7.62
N GLU A 32 -15.53 1.33 -6.83
CA GLU A 32 -15.80 0.47 -5.68
C GLU A 32 -14.85 0.66 -4.47
N GLN A 33 -15.48 0.83 -3.29
CA GLN A 33 -14.82 0.59 -2.02
C GLN A 33 -14.21 -0.82 -2.07
N ILE A 34 -12.89 -0.91 -1.89
CA ILE A 34 -12.23 -2.21 -1.73
C ILE A 34 -12.95 -2.97 -0.61
N SER A 35 -13.30 -4.23 -0.87
CA SER A 35 -13.85 -5.12 0.14
C SER A 35 -12.98 -5.13 1.40
N GLN A 36 -13.60 -5.05 2.59
CA GLN A 36 -12.88 -5.02 3.87
C GLN A 36 -11.85 -6.16 4.00
N ILE A 37 -12.17 -7.34 3.47
CA ILE A 37 -11.28 -8.52 3.44
C ILE A 37 -9.99 -8.22 2.67
N VAL A 38 -10.10 -7.56 1.51
CA VAL A 38 -8.94 -7.21 0.68
C VAL A 38 -8.11 -6.12 1.36
N LEU A 39 -8.74 -5.17 2.05
CA LEU A 39 -8.05 -4.15 2.84
C LEU A 39 -7.24 -4.80 3.99
N GLU A 40 -7.80 -5.81 4.65
CA GLU A 40 -7.14 -6.53 5.73
C GLU A 40 -5.96 -7.36 5.24
N HIS A 41 -6.12 -8.09 4.14
CA HIS A 41 -5.02 -8.79 3.47
C HIS A 41 -3.90 -7.84 3.06
N LEU A 42 -4.26 -6.68 2.52
CA LEU A 42 -3.31 -5.64 2.10
C LEU A 42 -2.56 -5.05 3.30
N ARG A 43 -3.24 -4.87 4.44
CA ARG A 43 -2.61 -4.45 5.69
C ARG A 43 -1.63 -5.50 6.21
N LEU A 44 -2.01 -6.78 6.19
CA LEU A 44 -1.15 -7.89 6.60
C LEU A 44 0.09 -8.01 5.73
N TYR A 45 -0.08 -7.90 4.40
CA TYR A 45 1.03 -7.87 3.46
C TYR A 45 2.04 -6.77 3.80
N TYR A 46 1.57 -5.55 4.09
CA TYR A 46 2.49 -4.47 4.47
C TYR A 46 3.13 -4.66 5.85
N ILE A 47 2.46 -5.30 6.80
CA ILE A 47 3.06 -5.66 8.09
C ILE A 47 4.19 -6.66 7.88
N GLU A 48 4.00 -7.66 7.04
CA GLU A 48 5.03 -8.65 6.69
C GLU A 48 6.18 -8.00 5.91
N LEU A 49 5.88 -7.12 4.94
CA LEU A 49 6.91 -6.36 4.21
C LEU A 49 7.75 -5.47 5.12
N LEU A 50 7.14 -4.93 6.19
CA LEU A 50 7.81 -4.09 7.17
C LEU A 50 8.37 -4.89 8.37
N SER A 51 8.31 -6.22 8.35
CA SER A 51 8.74 -7.07 9.47
C SER A 51 10.25 -7.00 9.72
N ASP A 52 11.03 -6.88 8.64
CA ASP A 52 12.49 -6.73 8.69
C ASP A 52 12.96 -5.35 9.19
N TYR A 53 12.04 -4.40 9.32
CA TYR A 53 12.32 -3.04 9.75
C TYR A 53 12.03 -2.85 11.25
N PRO A 54 12.71 -1.91 11.93
CA PRO A 54 12.42 -1.60 13.33
C PRO A 54 10.98 -1.13 13.53
N ASP A 55 10.44 -1.33 14.73
CA ASP A 55 9.05 -0.95 15.09
C ASP A 55 8.75 0.53 14.86
N VAL A 56 9.78 1.38 14.95
CA VAL A 56 9.70 2.81 14.74
C VAL A 56 10.71 3.21 13.68
N LEU A 57 10.23 3.90 12.64
CA LEU A 57 11.01 4.34 11.50
C LEU A 57 11.19 5.85 11.53
N THR A 58 12.32 6.34 11.04
CA THR A 58 12.50 7.78 10.80
C THR A 58 11.91 8.15 9.43
N THR A 59 11.59 9.43 9.23
CA THR A 59 11.12 9.90 7.92
C THR A 59 12.11 9.68 6.78
N GLN A 60 13.40 9.53 7.08
CA GLN A 60 14.41 9.18 6.10
C GLN A 60 14.29 7.73 5.63
N VAL A 61 14.18 6.78 6.57
CA VAL A 61 13.97 5.36 6.22
C VAL A 61 12.65 5.18 5.46
N VAL A 62 11.59 5.86 5.89
CA VAL A 62 10.29 5.82 5.20
C VAL A 62 10.39 6.39 3.78
N SER A 63 11.15 7.48 3.62
CA SER A 63 11.45 8.08 2.31
C SER A 63 12.16 7.10 1.39
N GLU A 64 13.10 6.30 1.90
CA GLU A 64 13.82 5.27 1.12
C GLU A 64 12.92 4.08 0.74
N ILE A 65 12.07 3.62 1.65
CA ILE A 65 11.14 2.50 1.43
C ILE A 65 10.15 2.84 0.31
N ILE A 66 9.48 4.00 0.43
CA ILE A 66 8.42 4.40 -0.50
C ILE A 66 9.00 5.13 -1.72
N SER A 67 10.27 5.54 -1.64
CA SER A 67 10.96 6.37 -2.61
C SER A 67 10.35 7.78 -2.79
N TYR A 68 9.47 8.23 -1.89
CA TYR A 68 9.04 9.63 -1.83
C TYR A 68 10.14 10.52 -1.26
N GLY A 69 10.16 11.80 -1.63
CA GLY A 69 11.06 12.76 -0.97
C GLY A 69 10.74 12.92 0.51
N LYS A 70 11.77 13.10 1.35
CA LYS A 70 11.63 13.33 2.80
C LYS A 70 10.65 14.46 3.13
N THR A 71 10.63 15.52 2.34
CA THR A 71 9.70 16.65 2.47
C THR A 71 8.24 16.23 2.29
N SER A 72 7.96 15.32 1.34
CA SER A 72 6.61 14.80 1.12
C SER A 72 6.12 14.00 2.32
N ILE A 73 6.98 13.16 2.91
CA ILE A 73 6.64 12.38 4.12
C ILE A 73 6.42 13.31 5.32
N ASN A 74 7.25 14.34 5.49
CA ASN A 74 7.05 15.35 6.53
C ASN A 74 5.72 16.11 6.35
N ASN A 75 5.35 16.45 5.12
CA ASN A 75 4.05 17.07 4.84
C ASN A 75 2.90 16.12 5.17
N CYS A 76 3.02 14.83 4.86
CA CYS A 76 2.01 13.83 5.24
C CYS A 76 1.84 13.72 6.76
N CYS A 77 2.93 13.82 7.51
CA CYS A 77 2.91 13.88 8.97
C CYS A 77 2.19 15.15 9.44
N ASN A 78 2.60 16.32 8.95
CA ASN A 78 2.05 17.62 9.37
C ASN A 78 0.57 17.81 8.99
N GLN A 79 0.13 17.22 7.88
CA GLN A 79 -1.27 17.22 7.45
C GLN A 79 -2.13 16.20 8.21
N GLY A 80 -1.53 15.36 9.05
CA GLY A 80 -2.25 14.39 9.88
C GLY A 80 -2.64 13.10 9.17
N TYR A 81 -2.11 12.83 7.97
CA TYR A 81 -2.36 11.56 7.28
C TYR A 81 -1.66 10.37 7.93
N ILE A 82 -0.54 10.62 8.59
CA ILE A 82 0.27 9.60 9.28
C ILE A 82 0.42 10.01 10.73
N LYS A 83 0.14 9.10 11.65
CA LYS A 83 0.47 9.30 13.06
C LYS A 83 1.97 9.17 13.27
N PHE A 84 2.57 10.17 13.89
CA PHE A 84 3.99 10.23 14.19
C PHE A 84 4.18 10.88 15.56
N PHE A 85 5.39 10.77 16.08
CA PHE A 85 5.85 11.55 17.22
C PHE A 85 7.22 12.13 16.92
N GLN A 86 7.58 13.22 17.57
CA GLN A 86 8.85 13.89 17.34
C GLN A 86 9.83 13.56 18.47
N LYS A 87 11.07 13.22 18.12
CA LYS A 87 12.19 13.08 19.06
C LYS A 87 13.43 13.66 18.38
N ASN A 88 14.20 14.46 19.10
CA ASN A 88 15.42 15.10 18.57
C ASN A 88 15.19 15.88 17.27
N ASN A 89 14.06 16.61 17.16
CA ASN A 89 13.61 17.32 15.95
C ASN A 89 13.38 16.43 14.71
N VAL A 90 13.31 15.10 14.88
CA VAL A 90 13.03 14.14 13.81
C VAL A 90 11.69 13.48 14.05
N ASN A 91 10.91 13.35 12.97
CA ASN A 91 9.64 12.64 12.97
C ASN A 91 9.90 11.13 12.96
N HIS A 92 9.29 10.45 13.93
CA HIS A 92 9.31 9.01 14.11
C HIS A 92 7.92 8.43 13.86
N ILE A 93 7.87 7.41 13.01
CA ILE A 93 6.64 6.80 12.51
C ILE A 93 6.65 5.32 12.91
N PRO A 94 5.74 4.90 13.81
CA PRO A 94 5.52 3.48 14.09
C PRO A 94 5.07 2.71 12.85
N LYS A 95 5.63 1.52 12.61
CA LYS A 95 5.36 0.70 11.41
C LYS A 95 3.88 0.35 11.24
N VAL A 96 3.16 0.15 12.34
CA VAL A 96 1.70 -0.09 12.35
C VAL A 96 0.90 1.06 11.74
N TYR A 97 1.31 2.31 11.97
CA TYR A 97 0.67 3.48 11.37
C TYR A 97 1.09 3.67 9.92
N LEU A 98 2.32 3.29 9.57
CA LEU A 98 2.79 3.31 8.19
C LEU A 98 2.02 2.31 7.32
N ALA A 99 1.81 1.08 7.79
CA ALA A 99 1.00 0.07 7.10
C ALA A 99 -0.45 0.56 6.90
N GLY A 100 -1.04 1.20 7.93
CA GLY A 100 -2.36 1.82 7.81
C GLY A 100 -2.41 2.96 6.79
N PHE A 101 -1.36 3.79 6.74
CA PHE A 101 -1.23 4.84 5.74
C PHE A 101 -1.17 4.29 4.31
N PHE A 102 -0.48 3.17 4.07
CA PHE A 102 -0.45 2.53 2.75
C PHE A 102 -1.82 2.03 2.29
N CYS A 103 -2.68 1.68 3.23
CA CYS A 103 -4.07 1.27 2.96
C CYS A 103 -5.00 2.48 2.72
N SER A 104 -4.57 3.70 3.06
CA SER A 104 -5.41 4.89 3.01
C SER A 104 -5.81 5.28 1.58
N THR A 105 -6.99 5.88 1.44
CA THR A 105 -7.46 6.41 0.15
C THR A 105 -6.50 7.45 -0.41
N TYR A 106 -5.96 8.34 0.44
CA TYR A 106 -4.98 9.37 0.06
C TYR A 106 -3.74 8.79 -0.62
N PHE A 107 -3.14 7.78 0.00
CA PHE A 107 -1.93 7.16 -0.54
C PHE A 107 -2.21 6.40 -1.84
N ARG A 108 -3.38 5.77 -1.93
CA ARG A 108 -3.79 5.01 -3.11
C ARG A 108 -4.11 5.91 -4.30
N THR A 109 -4.71 7.07 -4.10
CA THR A 109 -5.02 8.02 -5.18
C THR A 109 -3.83 8.86 -5.63
N THR A 110 -2.73 8.83 -4.89
CA THR A 110 -1.52 9.57 -5.28
C THR A 110 -0.93 8.99 -6.56
N THR A 111 -1.04 9.74 -7.66
CA THR A 111 -0.74 9.31 -9.05
C THR A 111 0.74 9.18 -9.37
N ARG A 112 1.63 9.74 -8.55
CA ARG A 112 3.09 9.62 -8.73
C ARG A 112 3.65 8.45 -7.93
N LYS A 113 3.28 7.23 -8.32
CA LYS A 113 3.83 5.99 -7.77
C LYS A 113 5.12 5.64 -8.49
N LEU A 114 6.20 5.49 -7.75
CA LEU A 114 7.51 5.15 -8.32
C LEU A 114 7.56 3.66 -8.71
N PRO A 115 8.41 3.28 -9.68
CA PRO A 115 8.51 1.89 -10.17
C PRO A 115 8.75 0.87 -9.07
N ARG A 116 9.53 1.22 -8.03
CA ARG A 116 9.78 0.36 -6.87
C ARG A 116 8.51 0.05 -6.09
N TYR A 117 7.66 1.06 -5.87
CA TYR A 117 6.37 0.89 -5.21
C TYR A 117 5.37 0.11 -6.08
N ILE A 118 5.39 0.31 -7.40
CA ILE A 118 4.59 -0.49 -8.34
C ILE A 118 4.97 -1.97 -8.25
N ARG A 119 6.26 -2.30 -8.13
CA ARG A 119 6.70 -3.69 -7.89
C ARG A 119 6.17 -4.24 -6.57
N THR A 120 6.18 -3.45 -5.50
CA THR A 120 5.60 -3.85 -4.21
C THR A 120 4.10 -4.16 -4.35
N LEU A 121 3.36 -3.39 -5.15
CA LEU A 121 1.95 -3.65 -5.43
C LEU A 121 1.73 -4.93 -6.24
N GLN A 122 2.56 -5.19 -7.25
CA GLN A 122 2.52 -6.44 -8.00
C GLN A 122 2.84 -7.66 -7.11
N GLY A 123 3.71 -7.47 -6.11
CA GLY A 123 4.02 -8.48 -5.09
C GLY A 123 2.80 -8.91 -4.27
N PHE A 124 1.87 -8.00 -3.98
CA PHE A 124 0.65 -8.30 -3.22
C PHE A 124 -0.20 -9.38 -3.88
N THR A 125 -0.38 -9.33 -5.21
CA THR A 125 -1.18 -10.34 -5.93
C THR A 125 -0.59 -11.73 -5.78
N ASN A 126 0.75 -11.84 -5.84
CA ASN A 126 1.43 -13.12 -5.67
C ASN A 126 1.37 -13.59 -4.22
N TRP A 127 1.58 -12.69 -3.27
CA TRP A 127 1.45 -12.97 -1.84
C TRP A 127 0.05 -13.49 -1.48
N ARG A 128 -1.00 -12.86 -2.02
CA ARG A 128 -2.39 -13.29 -1.77
C ARG A 128 -2.63 -14.71 -2.27
N LYS A 129 -2.15 -15.04 -3.47
CA LYS A 129 -2.26 -16.41 -4.01
C LYS A 129 -1.60 -17.45 -3.11
N ILE A 130 -0.40 -17.17 -2.61
CA ILE A 130 0.33 -18.09 -1.71
C ILE A 130 -0.45 -18.28 -0.41
N ARG A 131 -1.02 -17.21 0.15
CA ARG A 131 -1.82 -17.27 1.37
C ARG A 131 -3.16 -17.99 1.19
N ASP A 132 -3.84 -17.76 0.08
CA ASP A 132 -5.09 -18.45 -0.26
C ASP A 132 -4.82 -19.96 -0.43
N LEU A 133 -3.68 -20.34 -1.01
CA LEU A 133 -3.23 -21.74 -1.09
C LEU A 133 -2.97 -22.36 0.28
N HIS A 134 -2.24 -21.67 1.17
CA HIS A 134 -1.99 -22.17 2.52
C HIS A 134 -3.26 -22.28 3.38
N THR A 135 -4.21 -21.36 3.20
CA THR A 135 -5.51 -21.44 3.90
C THR A 135 -6.30 -22.67 3.43
N ALA A 136 -6.30 -22.95 2.13
CA ALA A 136 -6.95 -24.13 1.56
C ALA A 136 -6.30 -25.47 1.98
N GLU A 137 -4.99 -25.51 2.16
CA GLU A 137 -4.27 -26.68 2.67
C GLU A 137 -4.61 -26.98 4.14
N ILE A 138 -4.82 -25.95 4.96
CA ILE A 138 -5.20 -26.09 6.37
C ILE A 138 -6.65 -26.58 6.51
N GLU A 139 -7.57 -26.09 5.67
CA GLU A 139 -8.97 -26.53 5.67
C GLU A 139 -9.15 -27.94 5.08
N GLY A 140 -8.39 -28.31 4.04
CA GLY A 140 -8.39 -29.66 3.47
C GLY A 140 -7.68 -30.72 4.33
N GLY A 141 -6.94 -30.30 5.36
CA GLY A 141 -6.26 -31.19 6.31
C GLY A 141 -7.12 -31.61 7.50
N ALA A 142 -8.31 -31.03 7.69
CA ALA A 142 -9.20 -31.29 8.82
C ALA A 142 -10.18 -32.48 8.60
N GLU A 143 -10.15 -33.12 7.42
CA GLU A 143 -10.87 -34.36 7.14
C GLU A 143 -9.91 -35.57 7.09
N LYS A 144 -9.31 -35.97 8.22
CA LYS A 144 -8.73 -37.31 8.41
C LYS A 144 -8.86 -37.79 9.86
#